data_AF-A0A484K8Q3-F1
#
_entry.id   AF-A0A484K8Q3-F1
#
_cell.length_a   1.000
_cell.length_b   1.000
_cell.length_c   1.000
_cell.angle_alpha   90.00
_cell.angle_beta   90.00
_cell.angle_gamma   90.00
#
_symmetry.space_group_name_H-M   'P 1'
#
loop_
_entity.id
_entity.type
_entity.pdbx_description
1 polymer ?
#
loop_
_entity_poly.entity_id
_entity_poly.type
_entity_poly.pdbx_seq_one_letter_code
_entity_poly.pdbx_strand_id
1 'polypeptide(L)'
;MEACAQSETIHKVVFTSSLTAAIWTDNTSSSLKDVDESSWSNTLFCTQNKLWYALAKTKCEQAAWALAMDRMVVDMVSINAGLVIGPSVAQLNPVPTLSYLQGAAEMYESGLLAFVHVGFLADVHVRAFEDASTSGRYFCFDRTVTREEDALRLAQILSPLIPLPAPERYKCQSGEVYGERLRTKKLSKLVEGLTATAAC
;
A
#
# COMPACT_ATOMS: atom_id res chain seq x y z
N MET A 1 2.33 -4.05 19.84
CA MET A 1 1.15 -4.86 20.19
C MET A 1 1.25 -5.36 21.62
N GLU A 2 2.14 -6.31 21.95
CA GLU A 2 2.24 -6.83 23.33
C GLU A 2 2.43 -5.72 24.38
N ALA A 3 3.41 -4.84 24.18
CA ALA A 3 3.62 -3.69 25.08
C ALA A 3 2.43 -2.73 25.15
N CYS A 4 1.67 -2.58 24.05
CA CYS A 4 0.46 -1.75 24.03
C CYS A 4 -0.66 -2.39 24.85
N ALA A 5 -0.82 -3.71 24.74
CA ALA A 5 -1.85 -4.47 25.46
C ALA A 5 -1.60 -4.55 26.97
N GLN A 6 -0.35 -4.37 27.42
CA GLN A 6 0.01 -4.27 28.84
C GLN A 6 -0.24 -2.88 29.42
N SER A 7 -0.54 -1.88 28.59
CA SER A 7 -0.78 -0.51 29.02
C SER A 7 -2.27 -0.26 29.24
N GLU A 8 -2.64 0.22 30.42
CA GLU A 8 -4.03 0.58 30.74
C GLU A 8 -4.53 1.83 30.01
N THR A 9 -3.62 2.63 29.43
CA THR A 9 -3.94 3.92 28.78
C THR A 9 -3.97 3.85 27.26
N ILE A 10 -3.49 2.76 26.65
CA ILE A 10 -3.45 2.60 25.20
C ILE A 10 -4.67 1.79 24.76
N HIS A 11 -5.66 2.48 24.21
CA HIS A 11 -6.90 1.86 23.77
C HIS A 11 -6.93 1.58 22.26
N LYS A 12 -6.08 2.24 21.48
CA LYS A 12 -6.06 2.12 20.02
C LYS A 12 -4.65 2.11 19.46
N VAL A 13 -4.41 1.27 18.46
CA VAL A 13 -3.15 1.19 17.73
C VAL A 13 -3.40 1.26 16.23
N VAL A 14 -2.71 2.20 15.56
CA VAL A 14 -2.64 2.24 14.11
C VAL A 14 -1.36 1.54 13.66
N PHE A 15 -1.51 0.47 12.89
CA PHE A 15 -0.43 -0.36 12.38
C PHE A 15 -0.15 -0.05 10.90
N THR A 16 1.09 0.31 10.59
CA THR A 16 1.51 0.58 9.21
C THR A 16 1.87 -0.72 8.49
N SER A 17 0.96 -1.18 7.64
CA SER A 17 1.18 -2.30 6.72
C SER A 17 1.53 -1.77 5.31
N SER A 18 1.29 -2.59 4.28
CA SER A 18 1.61 -2.31 2.88
C SER A 18 0.54 -2.94 1.98
N LEU A 19 0.27 -2.37 0.80
CA LEU A 19 -0.55 -3.02 -0.23
C LEU A 19 0.04 -4.37 -0.65
N THR A 20 1.37 -4.52 -0.60
CA THR A 20 2.06 -5.79 -0.83
C THR A 20 1.64 -6.90 0.14
N ALA A 21 0.95 -6.59 1.24
CA ALA A 21 0.36 -7.59 2.13
C ALA A 21 -0.98 -8.15 1.62
N ALA A 22 -1.54 -7.59 0.54
CA ALA A 22 -2.88 -7.89 0.03
C ALA A 22 -2.96 -8.32 -1.45
N ILE A 23 -1.99 -7.92 -2.27
CA ILE A 23 -2.08 -8.05 -3.75
C ILE A 23 -1.49 -9.35 -4.33
N TRP A 24 -0.62 -10.05 -3.61
CA TRP A 24 0.10 -11.20 -4.16
C TRP A 24 -0.63 -12.51 -3.90
N THR A 25 -1.40 -12.97 -4.87
CA THR A 25 -2.13 -14.24 -4.79
C THR A 25 -1.84 -15.12 -6.00
N ASP A 26 -2.01 -16.43 -5.80
CA ASP A 26 -1.90 -17.41 -6.87
C ASP A 26 -3.17 -17.32 -7.75
N ASN A 27 -3.13 -16.53 -8.82
CA ASN A 27 -4.23 -16.40 -9.78
C ASN A 27 -4.08 -17.43 -10.90
N THR A 28 -4.25 -18.71 -10.56
CA THR A 28 -4.40 -19.81 -11.54
C THR A 28 -5.78 -19.81 -12.24
N SER A 29 -6.67 -18.87 -11.92
CA SER A 29 -8.03 -18.78 -12.45
C SER A 29 -8.17 -17.62 -13.44
N SER A 30 -8.76 -17.92 -14.59
CA SER A 30 -8.98 -17.10 -15.78
C SER A 30 -9.86 -15.85 -15.62
N SER A 31 -10.11 -15.36 -14.39
CA SER A 31 -10.69 -14.04 -14.15
C SER A 31 -9.92 -13.31 -13.05
N LEU A 32 -9.16 -12.30 -13.42
CA LEU A 32 -8.46 -11.39 -12.51
C LEU A 32 -9.49 -10.64 -11.64
N LYS A 33 -9.68 -11.07 -10.39
CA LYS A 33 -10.60 -10.42 -9.44
C LYS A 33 -10.05 -9.08 -8.95
N ASP A 34 -10.95 -8.16 -8.63
CA ASP A 34 -10.61 -6.93 -7.90
C ASP A 34 -10.03 -7.26 -6.51
N VAL A 35 -9.14 -6.39 -6.02
CA VAL A 35 -8.48 -6.51 -4.71
C VAL A 35 -8.96 -5.37 -3.82
N ASP A 36 -9.52 -5.70 -2.66
CA ASP A 36 -10.03 -4.76 -1.67
C ASP A 36 -9.47 -5.04 -0.28
N GLU A 37 -9.90 -4.26 0.73
CA GLU A 37 -9.35 -4.32 2.09
C GLU A 37 -9.57 -5.67 2.80
N SER A 38 -10.36 -6.59 2.24
CA SER A 38 -10.50 -7.97 2.73
C SER A 38 -9.42 -8.93 2.21
N SER A 39 -8.66 -8.52 1.18
CA SER A 39 -7.72 -9.38 0.45
C SER A 39 -6.39 -9.55 1.15
N TRP A 40 -5.83 -10.76 1.11
CA TRP A 40 -4.54 -11.09 1.73
C TRP A 40 -3.62 -11.72 0.70
N SER A 41 -2.33 -11.38 0.80
CA SER A 41 -1.31 -12.04 0.00
C SER A 41 -1.08 -13.46 0.50
N ASN A 42 -0.88 -14.37 -0.44
CA ASN A 42 -0.54 -15.75 -0.19
C ASN A 42 0.96 -15.85 0.16
N THR A 43 1.25 -16.27 1.39
CA THR A 43 2.61 -16.37 1.91
C THR A 43 3.45 -17.44 1.20
N LEU A 44 2.84 -18.52 0.70
CA LEU A 44 3.51 -19.54 -0.11
C LEU A 44 3.89 -18.97 -1.48
N PHE A 45 2.97 -18.27 -2.14
CA PHE A 45 3.23 -17.58 -3.41
C PHE A 45 4.38 -16.58 -3.25
N CYS A 46 4.35 -15.76 -2.19
CA CYS A 46 5.41 -14.80 -1.91
C CYS A 46 6.77 -15.49 -1.68
N THR A 47 6.77 -16.64 -0.99
CA THR A 47 7.99 -17.42 -0.73
C THR A 47 8.56 -18.02 -2.02
N GLN A 48 7.71 -18.64 -2.85
CA GLN A 48 8.11 -19.27 -4.11
C GLN A 48 8.68 -18.25 -5.11
N ASN A 49 8.08 -17.06 -5.19
CA ASN A 49 8.51 -15.97 -6.06
C ASN A 49 9.55 -15.03 -5.42
N LYS A 50 10.07 -15.39 -4.24
CA LYS A 50 11.09 -14.62 -3.48
C LYS A 50 10.67 -13.17 -3.19
N LEU A 51 9.36 -12.89 -3.09
CA LEU A 51 8.79 -11.59 -2.75
C LEU A 51 8.90 -11.35 -1.24
N TRP A 52 10.13 -11.22 -0.73
CA TRP A 52 10.43 -11.24 0.70
C TRP A 52 9.80 -10.07 1.46
N TYR A 53 9.71 -8.90 0.83
CA TYR A 53 9.06 -7.74 1.42
C TYR A 53 7.55 -7.94 1.59
N ALA A 54 6.88 -8.45 0.56
CA ALA A 54 5.47 -8.82 0.63
C ALA A 54 5.25 -9.87 1.73
N LEU A 55 6.05 -10.94 1.73
CA LEU A 55 5.99 -11.99 2.75
C LEU A 55 6.13 -11.42 4.17
N ALA A 56 7.12 -10.56 4.39
CA ALA A 56 7.36 -9.95 5.68
C ALA A 56 6.19 -9.07 6.10
N LYS A 57 5.69 -8.18 5.23
CA LYS A 57 4.54 -7.31 5.52
C LYS A 57 3.28 -8.11 5.81
N THR A 58 2.99 -9.16 5.05
CA THR A 58 1.85 -10.07 5.31
C THR A 58 1.98 -10.72 6.68
N LYS A 59 3.12 -11.35 6.99
CA LYS A 59 3.32 -12.04 8.27
C LYS A 59 3.27 -11.08 9.46
N CYS A 60 3.86 -9.90 9.34
CA CYS A 60 3.83 -8.89 10.40
C CYS A 60 2.40 -8.40 10.66
N GLU A 61 1.62 -8.13 9.61
CA GLU A 61 0.23 -7.70 9.77
C GLU A 61 -0.65 -8.81 10.38
N GLN A 62 -0.51 -10.05 9.91
CA GLN A 62 -1.21 -11.22 10.48
C GLN A 62 -0.88 -11.43 11.96
N ALA A 63 0.41 -11.34 12.33
CA ALA A 63 0.84 -11.47 13.72
C ALA A 63 0.32 -10.32 14.59
N ALA A 64 0.30 -9.09 14.07
CA ALA A 64 -0.24 -7.94 14.78
C ALA A 64 -1.75 -8.11 15.05
N TRP A 65 -2.53 -8.56 14.05
CA TRP A 65 -3.94 -8.87 14.24
C TRP A 65 -4.18 -10.02 15.21
N ALA A 66 -3.40 -11.09 15.15
CA ALA A 66 -3.52 -12.21 16.08
C ALA A 66 -3.30 -11.75 17.52
N LEU A 67 -2.29 -10.92 17.76
CA LEU A 67 -2.03 -10.34 19.09
C LEU A 67 -3.12 -9.36 19.53
N ALA A 68 -3.65 -8.52 18.62
CA ALA A 68 -4.75 -7.62 18.96
C ALA A 68 -6.00 -8.40 19.40
N MET A 69 -6.36 -9.45 18.66
CA MET A 69 -7.54 -10.28 18.94
C MET A 69 -7.36 -11.12 20.22
N ASP A 70 -6.18 -11.69 20.45
CA ASP A 70 -5.90 -12.51 21.65
C ASP A 70 -5.98 -11.68 22.94
N ARG A 71 -5.50 -10.42 22.88
CA ARG A 71 -5.48 -9.55 24.05
C ARG A 71 -6.81 -8.86 24.32
N MET A 72 -7.65 -8.64 23.31
CA MET A 72 -8.98 -7.98 23.40
C MET A 72 -9.03 -6.55 23.98
N VAL A 73 -7.92 -5.97 24.45
CA VAL A 73 -7.88 -4.65 25.12
C VAL A 73 -7.57 -3.49 24.18
N VAL A 74 -7.13 -3.76 22.94
CA VAL A 74 -6.62 -2.73 22.03
C VAL A 74 -7.31 -2.81 20.68
N ASP A 75 -8.03 -1.75 20.33
CA ASP A 75 -8.60 -1.59 19.00
C ASP A 75 -7.46 -1.35 17.99
N MET A 76 -7.36 -2.24 17.01
CA MET A 76 -6.32 -2.14 15.98
C MET A 76 -6.92 -1.68 14.65
N VAL A 77 -6.23 -0.74 14.00
CA VAL A 77 -6.49 -0.35 12.61
C VAL A 77 -5.20 -0.56 11.82
N SER A 78 -5.30 -1.17 10.64
CA SER A 78 -4.16 -1.38 9.75
C SER A 78 -4.25 -0.48 8.53
N ILE A 79 -3.19 0.26 8.22
CA ILE A 79 -3.07 1.08 7.01
C ILE A 79 -2.14 0.38 6.03
N ASN A 80 -2.69 -0.15 4.94
CA ASN A 80 -1.97 -0.78 3.86
C ASN A 80 -1.60 0.27 2.81
N ALA A 81 -0.43 0.88 2.98
CA ALA A 81 0.07 1.92 2.09
C ALA A 81 0.51 1.37 0.73
N GLY A 82 0.27 2.13 -0.34
CA GLY A 82 0.99 1.96 -1.60
C GLY A 82 2.47 2.33 -1.48
N LEU A 83 3.18 2.39 -2.60
CA LEU A 83 4.56 2.86 -2.61
C LEU A 83 4.63 4.29 -2.07
N VAL A 84 5.33 4.49 -0.96
CA VAL A 84 5.42 5.82 -0.35
C VAL A 84 6.38 6.68 -1.15
N ILE A 85 5.89 7.81 -1.64
CA ILE A 85 6.64 8.83 -2.37
C ILE A 85 6.57 10.17 -1.64
N GLY A 86 7.50 11.07 -1.97
CA GLY A 86 7.56 12.42 -1.39
C GLY A 86 8.98 12.93 -1.33
N PRO A 87 9.17 14.19 -0.89
CA PRO A 87 10.49 14.80 -0.77
C PRO A 87 11.45 13.89 0.01
N SER A 88 12.55 13.49 -0.64
CA SER A 88 13.62 12.67 -0.06
C SER A 88 13.23 11.28 0.48
N VAL A 89 11.98 10.82 0.34
CA VAL A 89 11.53 9.52 0.89
C VAL A 89 12.35 8.37 0.33
N ALA A 90 12.47 8.28 -0.99
CA ALA A 90 13.23 7.23 -1.66
C ALA A 90 14.75 7.34 -1.42
N GLN A 91 15.27 8.55 -1.22
CA GLN A 91 16.69 8.79 -0.93
C GLN A 91 17.07 8.37 0.49
N LEU A 92 16.19 8.64 1.47
CA LEU A 92 16.39 8.29 2.87
C LEU A 92 16.06 6.82 3.15
N ASN A 93 15.14 6.23 2.38
CA ASN A 93 14.66 4.86 2.58
C ASN A 93 14.78 4.01 1.30
N PRO A 94 15.97 3.92 0.67
CA PRO A 94 16.12 3.26 -0.63
C PRO A 94 15.80 1.77 -0.59
N VAL A 95 16.17 1.09 0.51
CA VAL A 95 15.94 -0.36 0.68
C VAL A 95 14.46 -0.72 0.68
N PRO A 96 13.59 -0.17 1.55
CA PRO A 96 12.17 -0.49 1.52
C PRO A 96 11.47 -0.02 0.24
N THR A 97 11.90 1.10 -0.36
CA THR A 97 11.38 1.55 -1.68
C THR A 97 11.67 0.53 -2.77
N LEU A 98 12.93 0.07 -2.91
CA LEU A 98 13.31 -0.97 -3.87
C LEU A 98 12.62 -2.30 -3.57
N SER A 99 12.48 -2.65 -2.30
CA SER A 99 11.87 -3.90 -1.85
C SER A 99 10.36 -3.94 -2.14
N TYR A 100 9.67 -2.80 -2.03
CA TYR A 100 8.27 -2.67 -2.46
C TYR A 100 8.15 -2.89 -3.98
N LEU A 101 9.07 -2.31 -4.75
CA LEU A 101 9.10 -2.41 -6.22
C LEU A 101 9.51 -3.79 -6.74
N GLN A 102 9.83 -4.74 -5.87
CA GLN A 102 10.02 -6.12 -6.29
C GLN A 102 8.69 -6.68 -6.83
N GLY A 103 8.66 -7.01 -8.11
CA GLY A 103 7.44 -7.41 -8.82
C GLY A 103 6.64 -6.24 -9.42
N ALA A 104 7.28 -5.07 -9.62
CA ALA A 104 6.59 -3.88 -10.14
C ALA A 104 6.00 -4.05 -11.55
N ALA A 105 6.64 -4.84 -12.42
CA ALA A 105 6.12 -5.13 -13.75
C ALA A 105 4.79 -5.90 -13.66
N GLU A 106 4.76 -6.94 -12.83
CA GLU A 106 3.59 -7.77 -12.59
C GLU A 106 2.47 -6.98 -11.90
N MET A 107 2.82 -6.09 -10.94
CA MET A 107 1.86 -5.17 -10.32
C MET A 107 1.27 -4.20 -11.35
N TYR A 108 2.10 -3.66 -12.26
CA TYR A 108 1.68 -2.74 -13.31
C TYR A 108 0.74 -3.42 -14.32
N GLU A 109 1.14 -4.55 -14.89
CA GLU A 109 0.33 -5.35 -15.82
C GLU A 109 -0.98 -5.84 -15.18
N SER A 110 -0.96 -6.07 -13.86
CA SER A 110 -2.14 -6.46 -13.10
C SER A 110 -3.04 -5.29 -12.68
N GLY A 111 -2.66 -4.03 -12.93
CA GLY A 111 -3.42 -2.85 -12.46
C GLY A 111 -3.47 -2.71 -10.94
N LEU A 112 -2.42 -3.17 -10.24
CA LEU A 112 -2.28 -3.21 -8.78
C LEU A 112 -1.11 -2.35 -8.26
N LEU A 113 -0.30 -1.77 -9.16
CA LEU A 113 0.75 -0.83 -8.77
C LEU A 113 0.13 0.51 -8.38
N ALA A 114 0.34 0.92 -7.13
CA ALA A 114 -0.14 2.19 -6.61
C ALA A 114 0.91 2.85 -5.72
N PHE A 115 0.84 4.18 -5.63
CA PHE A 115 1.71 4.99 -4.78
C PHE A 115 0.91 5.97 -3.92
N VAL A 116 1.57 6.53 -2.91
CA VAL A 116 0.96 7.46 -1.96
C VAL A 116 1.95 8.54 -1.57
N HIS A 117 1.53 9.81 -1.60
CA HIS A 117 2.32 10.89 -1.04
C HIS A 117 2.45 10.76 0.48
N VAL A 118 3.65 10.94 1.03
CA VAL A 118 3.96 10.78 2.46
C VAL A 118 3.09 11.67 3.36
N GLY A 119 2.79 12.90 2.92
CA GLY A 119 1.91 13.80 3.66
C GLY A 119 0.49 13.24 3.78
N PHE A 120 -0.06 12.74 2.67
CA PHE A 120 -1.39 12.12 2.66
C PHE A 120 -1.41 10.85 3.53
N LEU A 121 -0.36 10.04 3.47
CA LEU A 121 -0.23 8.86 4.32
C LEU A 121 -0.22 9.23 5.81
N ALA A 122 0.49 10.29 6.21
CA ALA A 122 0.52 10.77 7.58
C ALA A 122 -0.87 11.24 8.04
N ASP A 123 -1.56 12.03 7.21
CA ASP A 123 -2.93 12.50 7.50
C ASP A 123 -3.90 11.33 7.72
N VAL A 124 -3.80 10.28 6.90
CA VAL A 124 -4.62 9.07 7.03
C VAL A 124 -4.33 8.34 8.35
N HIS A 125 -3.07 8.25 8.78
CA HIS A 125 -2.73 7.64 10.07
C HIS A 125 -3.30 8.43 11.25
N VAL A 126 -3.19 9.76 11.22
CA VAL A 126 -3.75 10.63 12.27
C VAL A 126 -5.26 10.48 12.36
N ARG A 127 -5.98 10.58 11.23
CA ARG A 127 -7.45 10.39 11.21
C ARG A 127 -7.85 8.99 11.64
N ALA A 128 -7.14 7.97 11.17
CA ALA A 128 -7.40 6.60 11.58
C ALA A 128 -7.25 6.42 13.08
N PHE A 129 -6.35 7.16 13.73
CA PHE A 129 -6.22 7.15 15.18
C PHE A 129 -7.38 7.92 15.86
N GLU A 130 -7.64 9.16 15.44
CA GLU A 130 -8.61 10.07 16.07
C GLU A 130 -10.08 9.64 15.92
N ASP A 131 -10.47 9.09 14.77
CA ASP A 131 -11.85 8.68 14.51
C ASP A 131 -12.15 7.32 15.17
N ALA A 132 -12.93 7.32 16.24
CA ALA A 132 -13.31 6.13 17.00
C ALA A 132 -14.09 5.07 16.17
N SER A 133 -14.66 5.43 15.01
CA SER A 133 -15.39 4.50 14.15
C SER A 133 -14.49 3.64 13.25
N THR A 134 -13.19 3.98 13.15
CA THR A 134 -12.28 3.27 12.26
C THR A 134 -11.95 1.88 12.77
N SER A 135 -12.00 0.91 11.86
CA SER A 135 -11.78 -0.50 12.19
C SER A 135 -11.32 -1.33 10.99
N GLY A 136 -10.50 -2.34 11.27
CA GLY A 136 -9.98 -3.25 10.27
C GLY A 136 -8.86 -2.62 9.43
N ARG A 137 -8.84 -2.96 8.14
CA ARG A 137 -7.79 -2.60 7.19
C ARG A 137 -8.24 -1.48 6.26
N TYR A 138 -7.33 -0.58 5.92
CA TYR A 138 -7.53 0.54 4.99
C TYR A 138 -6.42 0.51 3.94
N PHE A 139 -6.79 0.40 2.68
CA PHE A 139 -5.85 0.63 1.59
C PHE A 139 -5.62 2.14 1.46
N CYS A 140 -4.37 2.57 1.36
CA CYS A 140 -4.00 3.98 1.34
C CYS A 140 -3.07 4.28 0.17
N PHE A 141 -3.64 4.82 -0.90
CA PHE A 141 -2.95 5.31 -2.08
C PHE A 141 -3.72 6.47 -2.70
N ASP A 142 -3.01 7.35 -3.42
CA ASP A 142 -3.60 8.50 -4.10
C ASP A 142 -3.68 8.29 -5.63
N ARG A 143 -2.80 7.45 -6.19
CA ARG A 143 -2.75 7.13 -7.61
C ARG A 143 -2.38 5.68 -7.89
N THR A 144 -3.01 5.12 -8.91
CA THR A 144 -2.64 3.85 -9.54
C THR A 144 -1.81 4.09 -10.79
N VAL A 145 -0.90 3.18 -11.09
CA VAL A 145 -0.08 3.19 -12.30
C VAL A 145 -0.74 2.25 -13.29
N THR A 146 -1.48 2.82 -14.24
CA THR A 146 -2.27 2.05 -15.23
C THR A 146 -1.84 2.31 -16.66
N ARG A 147 -1.07 3.39 -16.87
CA ARG A 147 -0.55 3.83 -18.16
C ARG A 147 0.95 4.01 -18.12
N GLU A 148 1.55 3.95 -19.30
CA GLU A 148 2.99 4.17 -19.46
C GLU A 148 3.42 5.56 -18.97
N GLU A 149 2.58 6.60 -19.20
CA GLU A 149 2.83 7.95 -18.69
C GLU A 149 2.96 8.00 -17.15
N ASP A 150 2.18 7.19 -16.43
CA ASP A 150 2.21 7.13 -14.97
C ASP A 150 3.46 6.40 -14.49
N ALA A 151 3.85 5.32 -15.19
CA ALA A 151 5.07 4.58 -14.91
C ALA A 151 6.31 5.46 -15.11
N LEU A 152 6.33 6.27 -16.18
CA LEU A 152 7.40 7.24 -16.45
C LEU A 152 7.46 8.34 -15.38
N ARG A 153 6.32 8.92 -14.99
CA ARG A 153 6.25 9.89 -13.89
C ARG A 153 6.78 9.29 -12.59
N LEU A 154 6.39 8.05 -12.28
CA LEU A 154 6.87 7.36 -11.08
C LEU A 154 8.40 7.14 -11.14
N ALA A 155 8.93 6.69 -12.28
CA ALA A 155 10.38 6.52 -12.46
C ALA A 155 11.15 7.85 -12.30
N GLN A 156 10.58 8.98 -12.76
CA GLN A 156 11.15 10.31 -12.55
C GLN A 156 11.19 10.70 -11.07
N ILE A 157 10.09 10.47 -10.33
CA ILE A 157 10.02 10.72 -8.88
C ILE A 157 11.05 9.89 -8.12
N LEU A 158 11.30 8.66 -8.57
CA LEU A 158 12.23 7.73 -7.94
C LEU A 158 13.68 7.88 -8.42
N SER A 159 13.98 8.82 -9.32
CA SER A 159 15.34 9.03 -9.80
C SER A 159 16.23 9.61 -8.67
N PRO A 160 17.51 9.19 -8.53
CA PRO A 160 18.24 8.24 -9.36
C PRO A 160 18.13 6.78 -8.90
N LEU A 161 17.31 6.48 -7.88
CA LEU A 161 17.16 5.12 -7.33
C LEU A 161 16.63 4.13 -8.37
N ILE A 162 15.71 4.60 -9.21
CA ILE A 162 15.26 3.89 -10.41
C ILE A 162 15.79 4.64 -11.64
N PRO A 163 16.58 3.99 -12.52
CA PRO A 163 17.05 4.61 -13.75
C PRO A 163 15.89 4.94 -14.69
N LEU A 164 15.96 6.10 -15.34
CA LEU A 164 15.02 6.46 -16.38
C LEU A 164 15.27 5.61 -17.65
N PRO A 165 14.22 5.18 -18.37
CA PRO A 165 14.40 4.52 -19.65
C PRO A 165 15.08 5.45 -20.66
N ALA A 166 15.86 4.85 -21.56
CA ALA A 166 16.56 5.58 -22.61
C ALA A 166 15.58 6.36 -23.50
N PRO A 167 15.93 7.56 -24.01
CA PRO A 167 15.03 8.42 -24.77
C PRO A 167 14.34 7.78 -25.98
N GLU A 168 14.97 6.77 -26.58
CA GLU A 168 14.47 6.09 -27.77
C GLU A 168 13.27 5.16 -27.47
N ARG A 169 13.06 4.78 -26.21
CA ARG A 169 11.90 3.99 -25.77
C ARG A 169 10.64 4.82 -25.51
N TYR A 170 10.70 6.15 -25.52
CA TYR A 170 9.51 7.02 -25.42
C TYR A 170 8.62 7.00 -26.68
N LYS A 171 8.90 6.14 -27.66
CA LYS A 171 8.05 5.95 -28.84
C LYS A 171 6.77 5.24 -28.41
N CYS A 172 5.79 6.04 -28.03
CA CYS A 172 4.43 5.69 -27.68
C CYS A 172 3.81 4.80 -28.78
N GLN A 173 3.80 3.48 -28.56
CA GLN A 173 3.03 2.54 -29.35
C GLN A 173 1.69 2.36 -28.62
N SER A 174 0.58 2.68 -29.30
CA SER A 174 -0.82 2.51 -28.89
C SER A 174 -1.03 1.96 -27.47
N GLY A 175 -1.34 2.86 -26.53
CA GLY A 175 -1.34 2.60 -25.09
C GLY A 175 -2.25 1.47 -24.63
N GLU A 176 -1.62 0.37 -24.20
CA GLU A 176 -2.29 -0.59 -23.34
C GLU A 176 -2.60 0.10 -22.00
N VAL A 177 -3.89 0.17 -21.67
CA VAL A 177 -4.37 0.66 -20.38
C VAL A 177 -4.72 -0.56 -19.55
N TYR A 178 -3.98 -0.79 -18.47
CA TYR A 178 -4.33 -1.84 -17.52
C TYR A 178 -5.45 -1.32 -16.61
N GLY A 179 -6.55 -2.07 -16.51
CA GLY A 179 -7.69 -1.67 -15.69
C GLY A 179 -7.31 -1.64 -14.20
N GLU A 180 -7.64 -0.54 -13.51
CA GLU A 180 -7.45 -0.45 -12.06
C GLU A 180 -8.30 -1.50 -11.33
N ARG A 181 -7.62 -2.32 -10.53
CA ARG A 181 -8.22 -3.43 -9.79
C ARG A 181 -8.22 -3.25 -8.28
N LEU A 182 -7.58 -2.20 -7.77
CA LEU A 182 -7.65 -1.84 -6.36
C LEU A 182 -8.98 -1.16 -6.04
N ARG A 183 -9.57 -1.51 -4.90
CA ARG A 183 -10.81 -0.91 -4.40
C ARG A 183 -10.57 -0.38 -2.99
N THR A 184 -10.90 0.89 -2.76
CA THR A 184 -10.68 1.62 -1.50
C THR A 184 -12.00 2.10 -0.90
N LYS A 185 -12.87 1.18 -0.52
CA LYS A 185 -14.24 1.52 -0.05
C LYS A 185 -14.23 2.26 1.29
N LYS A 186 -13.21 2.02 2.12
CA LYS A 186 -13.11 2.61 3.46
C LYS A 186 -12.31 3.91 3.49
N LEU A 187 -11.31 4.04 2.63
CA LEU A 187 -10.44 5.23 2.59
C LEU A 187 -11.22 6.50 2.22
N SER A 188 -12.11 6.42 1.22
CA SER A 188 -12.88 7.58 0.76
C SER A 188 -13.67 8.22 1.91
N LYS A 189 -14.35 7.41 2.71
CA LYS A 189 -15.11 7.86 3.88
C LYS A 189 -14.24 8.52 4.94
N LEU A 190 -13.00 8.04 5.13
CA LEU A 190 -12.05 8.61 6.09
C LEU A 190 -11.45 9.94 5.60
N VAL A 191 -11.38 10.13 4.28
CA VAL A 191 -10.69 11.23 3.61
C VAL A 191 -11.65 12.33 3.14
N GLU A 192 -12.97 12.12 3.11
CA GLU A 192 -13.97 13.16 2.80
C GLU A 192 -13.84 14.43 3.68
N GLY A 193 -13.20 14.34 4.85
CA GLY A 193 -12.82 15.49 5.68
C GLY A 193 -11.53 16.23 5.32
N LEU A 194 -10.78 15.84 4.27
CA LEU A 194 -9.54 16.51 3.81
C LEU A 194 -9.83 17.66 2.82
N THR A 195 -10.82 17.50 1.96
CA THR A 195 -11.16 18.47 0.91
C THR A 195 -11.82 19.73 1.47
N ALA A 196 -12.42 19.67 2.66
CA ALA A 196 -13.02 20.83 3.32
C ALA A 196 -12.00 21.80 3.93
N THR A 197 -10.77 21.35 4.22
CA THR A 197 -9.73 22.16 4.89
C THR A 197 -8.67 22.73 3.95
N ALA A 198 -8.60 22.27 2.69
CA ALA A 198 -7.65 22.77 1.70
C ALA A 198 -8.19 23.96 0.86
N ALA A 199 -9.35 24.50 1.23
CA ALA A 199 -10.04 25.59 0.53
C ALA A 199 -10.15 26.90 1.34
N CYS A 200 -9.34 27.08 2.38
CA CYS A 200 -9.17 28.35 3.09
C CYS A 200 -7.76 28.90 2.93
#